data_AF-A0A0C9ZKX2-F1
#
_entry.id   AF-A0A0C9ZKX2-F1
#
_cell.length_a   1.000
_cell.length_b   1.000
_cell.length_c   1.000
_cell.angle_alpha   90.00
_cell.angle_beta   90.00
_cell.angle_gamma   90.00
#
_symmetry.space_group_name_H-M   'P 1'
#
loop_
_entity.id
_entity.type
_entity.pdbx_description
1 polymer ?
#
loop_
_entity_poly.entity_id
_entity_poly.type
_entity_poly.pdbx_seq_one_letter_code
_entity_poly.pdbx_strand_id
1 'polypeptide(L)'
;MDPLRSGDYSIDASDAKDMAFTTLRILRDNLRFNICELESSYLANTEVPDLSERIDKKIPPHLSYSCQFWAQHLEKTEFDLELAGQVRDIVGSEKIMFWMEILSLLGRVGKGVSALACVRRWLLKENSDFGNTLRLAEDGIKFIENFISPMLHSTPHLYVSALPFVPSNTLLSEVVMPKLHSSARIHGGGLKGWPLVQLLLQGHTGYVTSAGFSPDGKRIVSGS
;
A
#
# COMPACT_ATOMS: atom_id res chain seq x y z
N MET A 1 -3.00 -12.42 23.98
CA MET A 1 -2.47 -13.80 23.87
C MET A 1 -2.34 -14.35 25.29
N ASP A 2 -2.57 -15.64 25.48
CA ASP A 2 -2.52 -16.29 26.81
C ASP A 2 -1.10 -16.22 27.41
N PRO A 3 -0.90 -15.50 28.54
CA PRO A 3 0.41 -15.30 29.16
C PRO A 3 1.10 -16.61 29.59
N LEU A 4 0.31 -17.67 29.82
CA LEU A 4 0.81 -18.97 30.27
C LEU A 4 1.56 -19.75 29.18
N ARG A 5 1.47 -19.35 27.91
CA ARG A 5 2.03 -20.10 26.78
C ARG A 5 3.32 -19.52 26.19
N SER A 6 3.70 -18.29 26.53
CA SER A 6 4.75 -17.55 25.83
C SER A 6 5.97 -17.18 26.69
N GLY A 7 5.91 -17.38 28.02
CA GLY A 7 7.03 -17.11 28.93
C GLY A 7 7.67 -15.73 28.70
N ASP A 8 9.01 -15.68 28.69
CA ASP A 8 9.81 -14.46 28.53
C ASP A 8 9.72 -13.78 27.15
N TYR A 9 8.93 -14.34 26.21
CA TYR A 9 8.72 -13.79 24.87
C TYR A 9 7.35 -13.12 24.71
N SER A 10 6.60 -12.90 25.81
CA SER A 10 5.37 -12.11 25.75
C SER A 10 5.71 -10.65 25.49
N ILE A 11 5.39 -10.16 24.29
CA ILE A 11 5.43 -8.72 23.99
C ILE A 11 4.27 -8.08 24.76
N ASP A 12 4.58 -7.13 25.64
CA ASP A 12 3.57 -6.42 26.41
C ASP A 12 2.69 -5.58 25.48
N ALA A 13 1.43 -5.35 25.87
CA ALA A 13 0.53 -4.44 25.16
C ALA A 13 1.10 -3.01 25.09
N SER A 14 1.86 -2.61 26.13
CA SER A 14 2.62 -1.35 26.14
C SER A 14 3.65 -1.29 25.01
N ASP A 15 4.44 -2.35 24.83
CA ASP A 15 5.46 -2.43 23.77
C ASP A 15 4.84 -2.36 22.37
N ALA A 16 3.68 -3.00 22.18
CA ALA A 16 2.99 -2.98 20.88
C ALA A 16 2.50 -1.56 20.51
N LYS A 17 1.97 -0.83 21.50
CA LYS A 17 1.50 0.55 21.32
C LYS A 17 2.67 1.49 21.02
N ASP A 18 3.77 1.38 21.76
CA ASP A 18 4.98 2.18 21.54
C ASP A 18 5.62 1.92 20.18
N MET A 19 5.62 0.66 19.73
CA MET A 19 6.10 0.28 18.41
C MET A 19 5.19 0.82 17.29
N ALA A 20 3.86 0.76 17.47
CA ALA A 20 2.93 1.35 16.51
C ALA A 20 3.17 2.86 16.37
N PHE A 21 3.26 3.58 17.49
CA PHE A 21 3.57 5.01 17.51
C PHE A 21 4.91 5.34 16.86
N THR A 22 5.96 4.61 17.24
CA THR A 22 7.32 4.87 16.74
C THR A 22 7.40 4.66 15.24
N THR A 23 6.84 3.56 14.73
CA THR A 23 6.86 3.26 13.30
C THR A 23 6.01 4.24 12.49
N LEU A 24 4.81 4.60 12.95
CA LEU A 24 3.97 5.61 12.31
C LEU A 24 4.64 6.99 12.29
N ARG A 25 5.31 7.39 13.38
CA ARG A 25 6.09 8.63 13.43
C ARG A 25 7.25 8.63 12.43
N ILE A 26 7.99 7.52 12.33
CA ILE A 26 9.07 7.38 11.33
C ILE A 26 8.51 7.57 9.92
N LEU A 27 7.36 6.97 9.60
CA LEU A 27 6.70 7.17 8.30
C LEU A 27 6.32 8.63 8.09
N ARG A 28 5.66 9.25 9.09
CA ARG A 28 5.22 10.64 9.00
C ARG A 28 6.37 11.59 8.67
N ASP A 29 7.53 11.36 9.27
CA ASP A 29 8.65 12.29 9.21
C ASP A 29 9.59 12.04 8.02
N ASN A 30 9.58 10.83 7.43
CA ASN A 30 10.55 10.43 6.40
C ASN A 30 9.95 10.09 5.03
N LEU A 31 8.63 9.92 4.92
CA LEU A 31 7.98 9.71 3.63
C LEU A 31 8.04 10.97 2.77
N ARG A 32 8.53 10.82 1.54
CA ARG A 32 8.59 11.87 0.52
C ARG A 32 8.50 11.30 -0.88
N PHE A 33 8.04 12.12 -1.82
CA PHE A 33 8.03 11.82 -3.24
C PHE A 33 9.45 11.53 -3.76
N ASN A 34 9.57 10.50 -4.60
CA ASN A 34 10.79 10.16 -5.34
C ASN A 34 12.02 10.02 -4.42
N ILE A 35 11.92 9.20 -3.39
CA ILE A 35 12.92 9.10 -2.31
C ILE A 35 14.30 8.66 -2.81
N CYS A 36 14.33 7.84 -3.87
CA CYS A 36 15.54 7.39 -4.56
C CYS A 36 15.92 8.25 -5.78
N GLU A 37 15.30 9.42 -5.94
CA GLU A 37 15.69 10.43 -6.94
C GLU A 37 15.74 9.86 -8.37
N LEU A 38 14.79 8.99 -8.73
CA LEU A 38 14.65 8.43 -10.07
C LEU A 38 14.33 9.54 -11.06
N GLU A 39 15.24 9.78 -11.99
CA GLU A 39 15.20 10.92 -12.89
C GLU A 39 14.24 10.71 -14.07
N SER A 40 13.89 9.45 -14.36
CA SER A 40 13.06 9.09 -15.50
C SER A 40 12.16 7.90 -15.20
N SER A 41 10.99 7.90 -15.84
CA SER A 41 10.10 6.74 -15.90
C SER A 41 10.40 5.81 -17.08
N TYR A 42 11.34 6.14 -17.99
CA TYR A 42 11.61 5.32 -19.17
C TYR A 42 12.40 4.03 -18.87
N LEU A 43 13.10 4.00 -17.73
CA LEU A 43 13.90 2.86 -17.31
C LEU A 43 13.09 1.94 -16.39
N ALA A 44 13.24 0.64 -16.58
CA ALA A 44 12.87 -0.33 -15.58
C ALA A 44 13.78 -0.20 -14.36
N ASN A 45 13.30 -0.61 -13.19
CA ASN A 45 14.09 -0.59 -11.95
C ASN A 45 15.41 -1.38 -12.12
N THR A 46 15.40 -2.45 -12.93
CA THR A 46 16.58 -3.27 -13.23
C THR A 46 17.61 -2.59 -14.14
N GLU A 47 17.23 -1.51 -14.83
CA GLU A 47 18.08 -0.78 -15.77
C GLU A 47 18.71 0.46 -15.14
N VAL A 48 18.34 0.81 -13.90
CA VAL A 48 18.93 1.91 -13.14
C VAL A 48 20.20 1.40 -12.44
N PRO A 49 21.41 1.78 -12.90
CA PRO A 49 22.66 1.09 -12.50
C PRO A 49 22.98 1.16 -11.00
N ASP A 50 22.61 2.24 -10.33
CA ASP A 50 22.92 2.53 -8.93
C ASP A 50 21.69 2.41 -8.00
N LEU A 51 20.57 1.83 -8.48
CA LEU A 51 19.33 1.80 -7.71
C LEU A 51 19.48 1.11 -6.36
N SER A 52 20.22 0.00 -6.30
CA SER A 52 20.45 -0.72 -5.04
C SER A 52 21.17 0.17 -4.03
N GLU A 53 22.21 0.90 -4.46
CA GLU A 53 22.96 1.82 -3.60
C GLU A 53 22.09 2.99 -3.13
N ARG A 54 21.23 3.51 -4.02
CA ARG A 54 20.26 4.56 -3.67
C ARG A 54 19.25 4.07 -2.64
N ILE A 55 18.73 2.85 -2.78
CA ILE A 55 17.82 2.23 -1.81
C ILE A 55 18.51 2.13 -0.44
N ASP A 56 19.71 1.56 -0.39
CA ASP A 56 20.44 1.38 0.88
C ASP A 56 20.76 2.71 1.57
N LYS A 57 21.09 3.74 0.78
CA LYS A 57 21.43 5.08 1.29
C LYS A 57 20.21 5.89 1.72
N LYS A 58 19.11 5.81 0.97
CA LYS A 58 17.93 6.70 1.13
C LYS A 58 16.80 6.06 1.94
N ILE A 59 16.79 4.73 2.08
CA ILE A 59 15.78 3.98 2.84
C ILE A 59 16.50 3.20 3.97
N PRO A 60 16.86 3.88 5.07
CA PRO A 60 17.60 3.26 6.16
C PRO A 60 16.78 2.13 6.83
N PRO A 61 17.43 1.21 7.57
CA PRO A 61 16.78 0.02 8.13
C PRO A 61 15.51 0.31 8.95
N HIS A 62 15.51 1.38 9.75
CA HIS A 62 14.35 1.75 10.56
C HIS A 62 13.16 2.23 9.72
N LEU A 63 13.40 2.91 8.59
CA LEU A 63 12.35 3.32 7.66
C LEU A 63 11.84 2.11 6.88
N SER A 64 12.73 1.27 6.35
CA SER A 64 12.37 0.02 5.67
C SER A 64 11.52 -0.89 6.57
N TYR A 65 11.92 -1.04 7.84
CA TYR A 65 11.15 -1.77 8.85
C TYR A 65 9.78 -1.12 9.08
N SER A 66 9.75 0.19 9.34
CA SER A 66 8.50 0.91 9.60
C SER A 66 7.52 0.77 8.44
N CYS A 67 7.97 0.91 7.19
CA CYS A 67 7.13 0.76 6.00
C CYS A 67 6.50 -0.63 5.88
N GLN A 68 7.17 -1.69 6.36
CA GLN A 68 6.72 -3.07 6.22
C GLN A 68 5.88 -3.58 7.39
N PHE A 69 6.07 -3.05 8.61
CA PHE A 69 5.58 -3.68 9.84
C PHE A 69 4.67 -2.80 10.72
N TRP A 70 4.52 -1.49 10.44
CA TRP A 70 3.70 -0.59 11.27
C TRP A 70 2.27 -1.11 11.54
N ALA A 71 1.60 -1.65 10.52
CA ALA A 71 0.24 -2.16 10.64
C ALA A 71 0.14 -3.43 11.50
N GLN A 72 1.20 -4.26 11.56
CA GLN A 72 1.21 -5.44 12.43
C GLN A 72 1.32 -5.07 13.90
N HIS A 73 1.98 -3.95 14.20
CA HIS A 73 1.98 -3.39 15.56
C HIS A 73 0.62 -2.77 15.89
N LEU A 74 0.04 -2.03 14.95
CA LEU A 74 -1.31 -1.47 15.09
C LEU A 74 -2.36 -2.55 15.38
N GLU A 75 -2.31 -3.71 14.69
CA GLU A 75 -3.29 -4.78 14.90
C GLU A 75 -3.34 -5.32 16.33
N LYS A 76 -2.19 -5.23 17.04
CA LYS A 76 -2.03 -5.72 18.42
C LYS A 76 -2.50 -4.71 19.47
N THR A 77 -2.81 -3.48 19.09
CA THR A 77 -3.31 -2.46 20.03
C THR A 77 -4.84 -2.49 20.11
N GLU A 78 -5.35 -1.99 21.23
CA GLU A 78 -6.73 -1.49 21.28
C GLU A 78 -6.86 -0.22 20.42
N PHE A 79 -8.11 0.18 20.15
CA PHE A 79 -8.37 1.43 19.45
C PHE A 79 -7.89 2.61 20.32
N ASP A 80 -7.17 3.53 19.70
CA ASP A 80 -6.64 4.71 20.36
C ASP A 80 -6.74 5.90 19.40
N LEU A 81 -7.33 7.00 19.87
CA LEU A 81 -7.64 8.15 19.01
C LEU A 81 -6.37 8.84 18.48
N GLU A 82 -5.28 8.82 19.25
CA GLU A 82 -4.02 9.44 18.86
C GLU A 82 -3.32 8.58 17.78
N LEU A 83 -3.26 7.25 17.97
CA LEU A 83 -2.80 6.32 16.93
C LEU A 83 -3.66 6.46 15.66
N ALA A 84 -4.98 6.55 15.79
CA ALA A 84 -5.87 6.73 14.64
C ALA A 84 -5.59 8.05 13.90
N GLY A 85 -5.23 9.12 14.65
CA GLY A 85 -4.71 10.36 14.09
C GLY A 85 -3.44 10.15 13.25
N GLN A 86 -2.46 9.41 13.76
CA GLN A 86 -1.24 9.12 13.01
C GLN A 86 -1.48 8.24 11.78
N VAL A 87 -2.39 7.27 11.86
CA VAL A 87 -2.82 6.48 10.69
C VAL A 87 -3.44 7.38 9.63
N ARG A 88 -4.31 8.33 10.03
CA ARG A 88 -4.91 9.31 9.11
C ARG A 88 -3.84 10.23 8.48
N ASP A 89 -2.80 10.62 9.19
CA ASP A 89 -1.74 11.46 8.62
C ASP A 89 -0.98 10.78 7.48
N ILE A 90 -0.94 9.44 7.47
CA ILE A 90 -0.29 8.64 6.42
C ILE A 90 -1.30 8.18 5.36
N VAL A 91 -2.30 7.40 5.76
CA VAL A 91 -3.28 6.76 4.86
C VAL A 91 -4.30 7.77 4.35
N GLY A 92 -4.61 8.79 5.15
CA GLY A 92 -5.55 9.86 4.82
C GLY A 92 -4.97 10.98 3.96
N SER A 93 -3.72 10.87 3.50
CA SER A 93 -3.00 11.91 2.77
C SER A 93 -2.24 11.35 1.56
N GLU A 94 -1.56 12.21 0.81
CA GLU A 94 -0.66 11.85 -0.29
C GLU A 94 0.49 10.94 0.15
N LYS A 95 0.81 10.92 1.46
CA LYS A 95 1.85 10.05 2.01
C LYS A 95 1.56 8.56 1.78
N ILE A 96 0.30 8.18 1.56
CA ILE A 96 -0.05 6.82 1.13
C ILE A 96 0.71 6.41 -0.14
N MET A 97 0.90 7.34 -1.09
CA MET A 97 1.62 7.10 -2.33
C MET A 97 3.12 6.99 -2.09
N PHE A 98 3.69 7.86 -1.27
CA PHE A 98 5.13 7.83 -0.92
C PHE A 98 5.48 6.55 -0.17
N TRP A 99 4.56 6.06 0.67
CA TRP A 99 4.71 4.78 1.34
C TRP A 99 4.66 3.61 0.34
N MET A 100 3.72 3.62 -0.61
CA MET A 100 3.66 2.61 -1.69
C MET A 100 4.91 2.67 -2.59
N GLU A 101 5.50 3.84 -2.80
CA GLU A 101 6.76 4.02 -3.54
C GLU A 101 7.90 3.25 -2.87
N ILE A 102 8.08 3.40 -1.56
CA ILE A 102 9.08 2.63 -0.82
C ILE A 102 8.78 1.13 -0.89
N LEU A 103 7.53 0.70 -0.75
CA LEU A 103 7.17 -0.72 -0.88
C LEU A 103 7.44 -1.27 -2.28
N SER A 104 7.28 -0.45 -3.32
CA SER A 104 7.62 -0.78 -4.71
C SER A 104 9.14 -0.97 -4.85
N LEU A 105 9.95 0.00 -4.40
CA LEU A 105 11.41 -0.05 -4.44
C LEU A 105 11.97 -1.27 -3.68
N LEU A 106 11.37 -1.63 -2.55
CA LEU A 106 11.77 -2.80 -1.77
C LEU A 106 11.26 -4.14 -2.34
N GLY A 107 10.42 -4.12 -3.39
CA GLY A 107 9.77 -5.33 -3.90
C GLY A 107 8.85 -5.99 -2.87
N ARG A 108 8.14 -5.19 -2.07
CA ARG A 108 7.27 -5.63 -0.95
C ARG A 108 5.84 -5.08 -1.06
N VAL A 109 5.38 -4.76 -2.26
CA VAL A 109 4.04 -4.18 -2.52
C VAL A 109 2.89 -4.97 -1.87
N GLY A 110 2.98 -6.31 -1.81
CA GLY A 110 1.97 -7.15 -1.14
C GLY A 110 1.79 -6.87 0.36
N LYS A 111 2.81 -6.34 1.05
CA LYS A 111 2.69 -5.87 2.44
C LYS A 111 1.74 -4.67 2.54
N GLY A 112 1.65 -3.84 1.50
CA GLY A 112 0.76 -2.70 1.42
C GLY A 112 -0.71 -3.10 1.51
N VAL A 113 -1.11 -4.13 0.74
CA VAL A 113 -2.49 -4.67 0.77
C VAL A 113 -2.84 -5.17 2.18
N SER A 114 -1.96 -5.96 2.79
CA SER A 114 -2.20 -6.49 4.14
C SER A 114 -2.27 -5.39 5.19
N ALA A 115 -1.42 -4.36 5.08
CA ALA A 115 -1.41 -3.22 6.00
C ALA A 115 -2.67 -2.36 5.88
N LEU A 116 -3.13 -2.04 4.67
CA LEU A 116 -4.37 -1.27 4.47
C LEU A 116 -5.61 -2.07 4.90
N ALA A 117 -5.64 -3.38 4.66
CA ALA A 117 -6.70 -4.25 5.17
C ALA A 117 -6.72 -4.28 6.71
N CYS A 118 -5.55 -4.29 7.33
CA CYS A 118 -5.41 -4.18 8.78
C CYS A 118 -5.95 -2.84 9.31
N VAL A 119 -5.57 -1.72 8.71
CA VAL A 119 -6.11 -0.38 9.05
C VAL A 119 -7.62 -0.37 9.03
N ARG A 120 -8.22 -0.94 7.97
CA ARG A 120 -9.68 -1.02 7.86
C ARG A 120 -10.30 -1.81 9.00
N ARG A 121 -9.77 -3.00 9.30
CA ARG A 121 -10.27 -3.81 10.43
C ARG A 121 -10.10 -3.09 11.77
N TRP A 122 -8.97 -2.42 11.97
CA TRP A 122 -8.66 -1.74 13.23
C TRP A 122 -9.54 -0.51 13.47
N LEU A 123 -9.76 0.33 12.45
CA LEU A 123 -10.64 1.49 12.53
C LEU A 123 -12.12 1.14 12.67
N LEU A 124 -12.57 0.01 12.10
CA LEU A 124 -13.96 -0.45 12.20
C LEU A 124 -14.32 -1.04 13.57
N LYS A 125 -13.36 -1.24 14.48
CA LYS A 125 -13.64 -1.72 15.84
C LYS A 125 -14.51 -0.74 16.64
N GLU A 126 -14.44 0.55 16.34
CA GLU A 126 -15.16 1.61 17.03
C GLU A 126 -15.93 2.49 16.04
N ASN A 127 -17.09 3.00 16.47
CA ASN A 127 -17.94 3.87 15.66
C ASN A 127 -17.35 5.29 15.63
N SER A 128 -16.30 5.47 14.83
CA SER A 128 -15.43 6.65 14.83
C SER A 128 -15.44 7.38 13.47
N ASP A 129 -15.19 8.70 13.50
CA ASP A 129 -15.19 9.58 12.31
C ASP A 129 -13.91 9.43 11.45
N PHE A 130 -13.67 8.22 10.96
CA PHE A 130 -12.54 7.90 10.06
C PHE A 130 -13.00 7.36 8.69
N GLY A 131 -14.22 7.71 8.28
CA GLY A 131 -14.81 7.24 7.02
C GLY A 131 -13.96 7.55 5.79
N ASN A 132 -13.32 8.71 5.75
CA ASN A 132 -12.39 9.08 4.67
C ASN A 132 -11.13 8.22 4.67
N THR A 133 -10.52 7.97 5.84
CA THR A 133 -9.35 7.08 5.97
C THR A 133 -9.69 5.65 5.54
N LEU A 134 -10.88 5.15 5.89
CA LEU A 134 -11.37 3.84 5.47
C LEU A 134 -11.54 3.73 3.95
N ARG A 135 -12.12 4.77 3.32
CA ARG A 135 -12.28 4.85 1.86
C ARG A 135 -10.93 4.93 1.14
N LEU A 136 -9.99 5.73 1.66
CA LEU A 136 -8.62 5.80 1.11
C LEU A 136 -7.86 4.50 1.25
N ALA A 137 -8.02 3.78 2.37
CA ALA A 137 -7.42 2.46 2.53
C ALA A 137 -7.98 1.46 1.51
N GLU A 138 -9.30 1.50 1.26
CA GLU A 138 -9.93 0.67 0.23
C GLU A 138 -9.47 1.03 -1.19
N ASP A 139 -9.41 2.33 -1.51
CA ASP A 139 -8.88 2.80 -2.80
C ASP A 139 -7.40 2.43 -2.97
N GLY A 140 -6.61 2.49 -1.89
CA GLY A 140 -5.20 2.08 -1.89
C GLY A 140 -5.00 0.58 -2.10
N ILE A 141 -5.87 -0.27 -1.55
CA ILE A 141 -5.87 -1.72 -1.83
C ILE A 141 -6.11 -1.95 -3.33
N LYS A 142 -7.17 -1.34 -3.87
CA LYS A 142 -7.53 -1.49 -5.29
C LYS A 142 -6.47 -0.93 -6.22
N PHE A 143 -5.86 0.20 -5.84
CA PHE A 143 -4.73 0.77 -6.56
C PHE A 143 -3.58 -0.22 -6.66
N ILE A 144 -3.16 -0.81 -5.54
CA ILE A 144 -2.09 -1.81 -5.53
C ILE A 144 -2.47 -3.01 -6.40
N GLU A 145 -3.68 -3.57 -6.24
CA GLU A 145 -4.12 -4.76 -6.97
C GLU A 145 -4.16 -4.54 -8.50
N ASN A 146 -4.60 -3.35 -8.94
CA ASN A 146 -4.70 -3.04 -10.38
C ASN A 146 -3.35 -2.65 -11.00
N PHE A 147 -2.39 -2.18 -10.20
CA PHE A 147 -1.13 -1.60 -10.72
C PHE A 147 0.15 -2.26 -10.15
N ILE A 148 0.05 -3.42 -9.49
CA ILE A 148 1.22 -4.09 -8.90
C ILE A 148 2.33 -4.38 -9.91
N SER A 149 1.97 -4.76 -11.14
CA SER A 149 2.94 -5.07 -12.20
C SER A 149 3.79 -3.86 -12.59
N PRO A 150 3.21 -2.71 -13.04
CA PRO A 150 4.02 -1.53 -13.33
C PRO A 150 4.75 -0.97 -12.11
N MET A 151 4.15 -1.05 -10.91
CA MET A 151 4.82 -0.64 -9.66
C MET A 151 6.11 -1.42 -9.41
N LEU A 152 6.15 -2.73 -9.67
CA LEU A 152 7.35 -3.55 -9.45
C LEU A 152 8.35 -3.43 -10.60
N HIS A 153 7.87 -3.20 -11.83
CA HIS A 153 8.71 -3.08 -13.00
C HIS A 153 9.47 -1.75 -13.04
N SER A 154 8.80 -0.63 -12.76
CA SER A 154 9.37 0.71 -12.77
C SER A 154 8.62 1.60 -11.79
N THR A 155 9.23 1.87 -10.64
CA THR A 155 8.59 2.62 -9.53
C THR A 155 7.96 3.96 -9.95
N PRO A 156 8.56 4.79 -10.84
CA PRO A 156 7.97 6.05 -11.29
C PRO A 156 6.58 5.89 -11.93
N HIS A 157 6.25 4.71 -12.47
CA HIS A 157 4.94 4.42 -13.06
C HIS A 157 3.79 4.47 -12.04
N LEU A 158 4.07 4.48 -10.72
CA LEU A 158 3.11 4.87 -9.69
C LEU A 158 2.43 6.21 -10.03
N TYR A 159 3.21 7.18 -10.48
CA TYR A 159 2.77 8.56 -10.66
C TYR A 159 2.42 8.89 -12.11
N VAL A 160 3.16 8.34 -13.08
CA VAL A 160 2.97 8.68 -14.50
C VAL A 160 2.00 7.76 -15.22
N SER A 161 1.68 6.58 -14.66
CA SER A 161 0.81 5.59 -15.33
C SER A 161 -0.30 5.06 -14.45
N ALA A 162 -0.04 4.66 -13.21
CA ALA A 162 -1.09 4.15 -12.33
C ALA A 162 -2.02 5.30 -11.89
N LEU A 163 -1.44 6.37 -11.35
CA LEU A 163 -2.22 7.47 -10.81
C LEU A 163 -3.17 8.12 -11.83
N PRO A 164 -2.76 8.51 -13.06
CA PRO A 164 -3.66 9.09 -14.07
C PRO A 164 -4.88 8.22 -14.41
N PHE A 165 -4.79 6.91 -14.18
CA PHE A 165 -5.83 5.93 -14.47
C PHE A 165 -6.63 5.53 -13.23
N VAL A 166 -6.38 6.16 -12.08
CA VAL A 166 -7.24 6.03 -10.90
C VAL A 166 -8.62 6.58 -11.21
N PRO A 167 -9.70 5.85 -10.87
CA PRO A 167 -11.05 6.30 -11.19
C PRO A 167 -11.40 7.64 -10.52
N SER A 168 -12.07 8.51 -11.27
CA SER A 168 -12.24 9.92 -10.88
C SER A 168 -13.07 10.15 -9.63
N ASN A 169 -13.98 9.22 -9.27
CA ASN A 169 -14.85 9.37 -8.09
C ASN A 169 -14.26 8.71 -6.83
N THR A 170 -13.00 8.29 -6.88
CA THR A 170 -12.29 7.74 -5.73
C THR A 170 -11.77 8.86 -4.85
N LEU A 171 -11.69 8.61 -3.54
CA LEU A 171 -11.14 9.58 -2.61
C LEU A 171 -9.61 9.68 -2.80
N LEU A 172 -8.96 8.61 -3.25
CA LEU A 172 -7.55 8.62 -3.62
C LEU A 172 -7.26 9.63 -4.74
N SER A 173 -8.07 9.64 -5.81
CA SER A 173 -7.95 10.64 -6.88
C SER A 173 -8.13 12.06 -6.33
N GLU A 174 -9.17 12.28 -5.53
CA GLU A 174 -9.47 13.59 -4.93
C GLU A 174 -8.34 14.13 -4.05
N VAL A 175 -7.74 13.28 -3.21
CA VAL A 175 -6.69 13.69 -2.26
C VAL A 175 -5.33 13.85 -2.90
N VAL A 176 -4.97 13.00 -3.86
CA VAL A 176 -3.61 12.91 -4.40
C VAL A 176 -3.43 13.78 -5.65
N MET A 177 -4.39 13.79 -6.58
CA MET A 177 -4.25 14.47 -7.88
C MET A 177 -3.98 15.98 -7.79
N PRO A 178 -4.57 16.74 -6.84
CA PRO A 178 -4.30 18.17 -6.73
C PRO A 178 -2.88 18.48 -6.23
N LYS A 179 -2.24 17.53 -5.54
CA LYS A 179 -0.94 17.72 -4.87
C LYS A 179 0.26 17.38 -5.74
N LEU A 180 0.04 16.70 -6.87
CA LEU A 180 1.10 16.37 -7.81
C LEU A 180 1.08 17.35 -8.98
N HIS A 181 2.15 18.14 -9.08
CA HIS A 181 2.37 19.07 -10.17
C HIS A 181 2.60 18.29 -11.48
N SER A 182 1.94 18.72 -12.56
CA SER A 182 2.14 18.20 -13.93
C SER A 182 1.75 16.73 -14.17
N SER A 183 0.83 16.16 -13.39
CA SER A 183 0.30 14.82 -13.67
C SER A 183 -0.65 14.82 -14.88
N ALA A 184 -0.46 13.85 -15.78
CA ALA A 184 -1.40 13.58 -16.85
C ALA A 184 -2.79 13.28 -16.26
N ARG A 185 -3.85 13.75 -16.94
CA ARG A 185 -5.25 13.51 -16.53
C ARG A 185 -6.03 12.96 -17.70
N ILE A 186 -6.85 11.95 -17.44
CA ILE A 186 -7.81 11.47 -18.44
C ILE A 186 -8.93 12.49 -18.57
N HIS A 187 -9.05 13.12 -19.74
CA HIS A 187 -10.06 14.13 -20.02
C HIS A 187 -11.43 13.54 -20.40
N GLY A 188 -11.46 12.33 -20.96
CA GLY A 188 -12.68 11.64 -21.36
C GLY A 188 -12.51 10.13 -21.42
N GLY A 189 -13.59 9.38 -21.16
CA GLY A 189 -13.61 7.91 -21.22
C GLY A 189 -12.90 7.18 -20.06
N GLY A 190 -12.44 7.91 -19.04
CA GLY A 190 -11.82 7.33 -17.85
C GLY A 190 -12.81 6.56 -16.96
N LEU A 191 -12.26 5.73 -16.09
CA LEU A 191 -13.04 5.00 -15.09
C LEU A 191 -13.65 5.98 -14.08
N LYS A 192 -14.93 5.80 -13.75
CA LYS A 192 -15.59 6.57 -12.67
C LYS A 192 -15.39 5.90 -11.31
N GLY A 193 -15.44 4.58 -11.27
CA GLY A 193 -15.13 3.77 -10.09
C GLY A 193 -14.20 2.62 -10.47
N TRP A 194 -13.65 1.96 -9.46
CA TRP A 194 -12.78 0.80 -9.68
C TRP A 194 -13.55 -0.30 -10.42
N PRO A 195 -12.90 -1.01 -11.37
CA PRO A 195 -13.56 -2.09 -12.08
C PRO A 195 -13.92 -3.21 -11.11
N LEU A 196 -15.10 -3.83 -11.32
CA LEU A 196 -15.53 -5.01 -10.55
C LEU A 196 -14.60 -6.20 -10.80
N VAL A 197 -13.99 -6.26 -11.98
CA VAL A 197 -12.94 -7.24 -12.32
C VAL A 197 -11.60 -6.66 -11.88
N GLN A 198 -11.08 -7.16 -10.75
CA GLN A 198 -9.81 -6.72 -10.17
C GLN A 198 -8.59 -7.51 -10.67
N LEU A 199 -8.81 -8.71 -11.24
CA LEU A 199 -7.75 -9.57 -11.76
C LEU A 199 -8.20 -10.24 -13.06
N LEU A 200 -7.46 -9.97 -14.14
CA LEU A 200 -7.62 -10.66 -15.42
C LEU A 200 -6.48 -11.67 -15.56
N LEU A 201 -6.80 -12.97 -15.49
CA LEU A 201 -5.84 -14.04 -15.72
C LEU A 201 -5.67 -14.24 -17.23
N GLN A 202 -4.51 -13.82 -17.75
CA GLN A 202 -4.14 -13.96 -19.15
C GLN A 202 -3.16 -15.14 -19.33
N GLY A 203 -3.23 -15.84 -20.47
CA GLY A 203 -2.30 -16.92 -20.81
C GLY A 203 -2.92 -18.04 -21.64
N HIS A 204 -4.24 -18.19 -21.60
CA HIS A 204 -4.95 -19.15 -22.45
C HIS A 204 -5.08 -18.61 -23.88
N THR A 205 -4.71 -19.42 -24.86
CA THR A 205 -4.85 -19.12 -26.30
C THR A 205 -6.15 -19.68 -26.90
N GLY A 206 -6.82 -20.57 -26.17
CA GLY A 206 -8.13 -21.14 -26.51
C GLY A 206 -9.21 -20.80 -25.49
N TYR A 207 -10.40 -21.40 -25.67
CA TYR A 207 -11.51 -21.25 -24.72
C TYR A 207 -11.14 -21.85 -23.36
N VAL A 208 -11.37 -21.11 -22.28
CA VAL A 208 -11.25 -21.66 -20.92
C VAL A 208 -12.42 -22.62 -20.71
N THR A 209 -12.13 -23.91 -20.59
CA THR A 209 -13.12 -24.99 -20.43
C THR A 209 -13.37 -25.34 -18.97
N SER A 210 -12.46 -24.95 -18.06
CA SER A 210 -12.58 -25.26 -16.63
C SER A 210 -11.86 -24.24 -15.74
N ALA A 211 -12.35 -24.10 -14.51
CA ALA A 211 -11.71 -23.36 -13.44
C ALA A 211 -11.88 -24.10 -12.11
N GLY A 212 -10.88 -24.02 -11.24
CA GLY A 212 -10.88 -24.64 -9.91
C GLY A 212 -10.32 -23.70 -8.86
N PHE A 213 -10.85 -23.81 -7.64
CA PHE A 213 -10.41 -23.04 -6.46
C PHE A 213 -9.78 -23.99 -5.45
N SER A 214 -8.70 -23.57 -4.80
CA SER A 214 -8.17 -24.31 -3.65
C SER A 214 -9.16 -24.27 -2.47
N PRO A 215 -9.19 -25.31 -1.62
CA PRO A 215 -10.08 -25.34 -0.45
C PRO A 215 -9.89 -24.15 0.52
N ASP A 216 -8.68 -23.57 0.55
CA ASP A 216 -8.34 -22.41 1.37
C ASP A 216 -8.63 -21.07 0.67
N GLY A 217 -9.15 -21.08 -0.55
CA GLY A 217 -9.47 -19.90 -1.35
C GLY A 217 -8.26 -19.07 -1.82
N LYS A 218 -7.03 -19.56 -1.61
CA LYS A 218 -5.81 -18.79 -1.92
C LYS A 218 -5.29 -18.99 -3.33
N ARG A 219 -5.79 -19.99 -4.07
CA ARG A 219 -5.31 -20.32 -5.42
C ARG A 219 -6.49 -20.57 -6.35
N ILE A 220 -6.29 -20.17 -7.59
CA ILE A 220 -7.18 -20.44 -8.71
C ILE A 220 -6.35 -21.14 -9.79
N VAL A 221 -6.92 -22.14 -10.44
CA VAL A 221 -6.37 -22.77 -11.64
C VAL A 221 -7.40 -22.68 -12.76
N SER A 222 -6.93 -22.47 -13.98
CA SER A 222 -7.76 -22.41 -15.19
C SER A 222 -7.18 -23.32 -16.27
N GLY A 223 -8.05 -23.95 -17.06
CA GLY A 223 -7.69 -24.84 -18.16
C GLY A 223 -8.34 -24.41 -19.46
N SER A 224 -7.56 -24.34 -20.55
CA SER A 224 -8.03 -24.11 -21.93
C SER A 224 -7.68 -25.27 -22.83
#